data_AF-A0A2V2A561-F1
#
_entry.id   AF-A0A2V2A561-F1
#
_cell.length_a   1.000
_cell.length_b   1.000
_cell.length_c   1.000
_cell.angle_alpha   90.00
_cell.angle_beta   90.00
_cell.angle_gamma   90.00
#
_symmetry.space_group_name_H-M   'P 1'
#
loop_
_entity.id
_entity.type
_entity.pdbx_description
1 polymer ?
#
loop_
_entity_poly.entity_id
_entity_poly.type
_entity_poly.pdbx_seq_one_letter_code
_entity_poly.pdbx_strand_id
1 'polypeptide(L)'
;MTQKILIFVLLLVLALLGYKMLQPKNTTSNPIADVATDTPVDAAFTSTDLDDIPPTYVDSDATSTSVSAVKPVLTSSASASSFTCDGRKHCSQMTSCAEATYFVQHCPNTKMDGNNDGIPCEQQWCR
;
A
#
# COMPACT_ATOMS: atom_id res chain seq x y z
N MET A 1 53.08 11.67 -9.37
CA MET A 1 52.18 10.53 -9.06
C MET A 1 51.65 10.58 -7.63
N THR A 2 52.49 10.90 -6.64
CA THR A 2 52.16 10.96 -5.21
C THR A 2 51.04 11.95 -4.84
N GLN A 3 50.97 13.13 -5.45
CA GLN A 3 49.91 14.11 -5.16
C GLN A 3 48.51 13.65 -5.60
N LYS A 4 48.43 12.95 -6.74
CA LYS A 4 47.17 12.36 -7.23
C LYS A 4 46.69 11.25 -6.31
N ILE A 5 47.62 10.41 -5.83
CA ILE A 5 47.34 9.35 -4.84
C ILE A 5 46.84 9.95 -3.52
N LEU A 6 47.47 11.04 -3.04
CA LEU A 6 47.03 11.73 -1.82
C LEU A 6 45.60 12.26 -1.92
N ILE A 7 45.22 12.83 -3.08
CA ILE A 7 43.86 13.32 -3.33
C ILE A 7 42.86 12.17 -3.35
N PHE A 8 43.17 11.05 -4.02
CA PHE A 8 42.27 9.89 -4.02
C PHE A 8 42.09 9.28 -2.63
N VAL A 9 43.15 9.19 -1.83
CA VAL A 9 43.06 8.70 -0.45
C VAL A 9 42.23 9.66 0.41
N LEU A 10 42.41 10.97 0.27
CA LEU A 10 41.62 11.98 0.96
C LEU A 10 40.12 11.86 0.61
N LEU A 11 39.78 11.74 -0.68
CA LEU A 11 38.39 11.59 -1.14
C LEU A 11 37.75 10.30 -0.64
N LEU A 12 38.48 9.18 -0.63
CA LEU A 12 37.99 7.91 -0.09
C LEU A 12 37.75 8.00 1.41
N VAL A 13 38.63 8.63 2.17
CA VAL A 13 38.45 8.84 3.62
C VAL A 13 37.23 9.74 3.89
N LEU A 14 37.06 10.83 3.15
CA LEU A 14 35.89 11.71 3.27
C LEU A 14 34.59 10.99 2.90
N ALA A 15 34.59 10.18 1.84
CA ALA A 15 33.44 9.38 1.43
C ALA A 15 33.07 8.33 2.48
N LEU A 16 34.06 7.63 3.07
CA LEU A 16 33.82 6.63 4.13
C LEU A 16 33.31 7.28 5.43
N LEU A 17 33.86 8.44 5.81
CA LEU A 17 33.39 9.20 6.97
C LEU A 17 31.97 9.77 6.74
N GLY A 18 31.69 10.29 5.54
CA GLY A 18 30.37 10.83 5.17
C GLY A 18 29.30 9.75 5.02
N TYR A 19 29.63 8.58 4.46
CA TYR A 19 28.70 7.48 4.26
C TYR A 19 28.15 6.90 5.58
N LYS A 20 28.95 6.96 6.66
CA LYS A 20 28.53 6.57 8.02
C LYS A 20 27.45 7.49 8.62
N MET A 21 27.30 8.72 8.15
CA MET A 21 26.27 9.67 8.60
C MET A 21 24.93 9.52 7.87
N LEU A 22 24.86 8.68 6.83
CA LEU A 22 23.63 8.43 6.06
C LEU A 22 22.91 7.14 6.46
N GLN A 23 23.18 6.55 7.62
CA GLN A 23 22.33 5.47 8.10
C GLN A 23 20.96 6.05 8.49
N PRO A 24 19.86 5.72 7.77
CA PRO A 24 18.54 6.07 8.24
C PRO A 24 18.34 5.36 9.58
N LYS A 25 18.02 6.10 10.63
CA LYS A 25 17.46 5.50 11.85
C LYS A 25 16.15 4.86 11.44
N ASN A 26 16.18 3.56 11.15
CA ASN A 26 14.99 2.76 11.00
C ASN A 26 14.40 2.61 12.40
N THR A 27 13.58 3.59 12.79
CA THR A 27 12.78 3.56 14.02
C THR A 27 11.71 2.50 13.83
N THR A 28 12.11 1.24 13.99
CA THR A 28 11.23 0.13 14.29
C THR A 28 10.88 0.24 15.77
N SER A 29 9.71 0.82 16.05
CA SER A 29 8.76 0.33 17.06
C SER A 29 7.73 1.43 17.34
N ASN A 30 6.54 1.30 16.77
CA ASN A 30 5.34 1.75 17.46
C ASN A 30 4.69 0.48 18.03
N PRO A 31 4.56 0.31 19.35
CA PRO A 31 3.65 -0.68 19.88
C PRO A 31 2.23 -0.18 19.56
N ILE A 32 1.53 -0.96 18.75
CA ILE A 32 0.08 -0.86 18.60
C ILE A 32 -0.48 -0.99 20.01
N ALA A 33 -1.11 0.08 20.50
CA ALA A 33 -1.99 0.00 21.64
C ALA A 33 -3.24 -0.74 21.15
N ASP A 34 -3.35 -2.00 21.53
CA ASP A 34 -4.57 -2.78 21.37
C ASP A 34 -5.63 -2.17 22.30
N VAL A 35 -6.41 -1.23 21.77
CA VAL A 35 -7.71 -0.86 22.30
C VAL A 35 -8.73 -1.65 21.51
N ALA A 36 -9.10 -2.81 22.03
CA ALA A 36 -10.35 -3.46 21.74
C ALA A 36 -10.89 -4.02 23.06
N THR A 37 -11.56 -3.13 23.79
CA THR A 37 -12.74 -3.48 24.57
C THR A 37 -13.68 -4.24 23.64
N ASP A 38 -14.01 -5.50 23.96
CA ASP A 38 -15.34 -6.05 23.73
C ASP A 38 -15.55 -7.28 24.63
N THR A 39 -16.14 -6.99 25.79
CA THR A 39 -17.28 -7.68 26.39
C THR A 39 -17.45 -9.19 26.13
N PRO A 40 -17.22 -10.06 27.13
CA PRO A 40 -17.82 -11.39 27.17
C PRO A 40 -19.32 -11.23 27.48
N VAL A 41 -20.17 -11.37 26.47
CA VAL A 41 -21.59 -11.66 26.68
C VAL A 41 -21.75 -13.17 26.87
N ASP A 42 -21.36 -13.64 28.05
CA ASP A 42 -21.82 -14.93 28.57
C ASP A 42 -23.28 -14.78 29.05
N ALA A 43 -24.19 -14.71 28.09
CA ALA A 43 -25.62 -14.91 28.33
C ALA A 43 -26.10 -16.01 27.37
N ALA A 44 -26.51 -17.13 27.98
CA ALA A 44 -26.96 -18.34 27.32
C ALA A 44 -28.01 -18.05 26.23
N PHE A 45 -27.67 -18.38 24.99
CA PHE A 45 -28.63 -18.44 23.89
C PHE A 45 -29.43 -19.75 24.04
N THR A 46 -30.66 -19.66 24.52
CA THR A 46 -31.62 -20.77 24.50
C THR A 46 -32.22 -20.92 23.09
N SER A 47 -32.12 -22.11 22.53
CA SER A 47 -32.47 -22.45 21.14
C SER A 47 -33.98 -22.55 20.86
N THR A 48 -34.79 -21.56 21.24
CA THR A 48 -36.27 -21.60 21.03
C THR A 48 -36.85 -20.55 20.10
N ASP A 49 -36.04 -19.68 19.48
CA ASP A 49 -36.54 -18.62 18.57
C ASP A 49 -36.30 -18.96 17.08
N LEU A 50 -36.81 -20.11 16.61
CA LEU A 50 -36.77 -20.48 15.18
C LEU A 50 -38.16 -20.59 14.52
N ASP A 51 -39.26 -20.37 15.25
CA ASP A 51 -40.61 -20.56 14.71
C ASP A 51 -41.39 -19.26 14.39
N ASP A 52 -40.76 -18.08 14.49
CA ASP A 52 -41.43 -16.77 14.27
C ASP A 52 -40.84 -15.97 13.08
N ILE A 53 -40.58 -16.64 11.95
CA ILE A 53 -40.32 -15.94 10.66
C ILE A 53 -41.46 -16.26 9.69
N PRO A 54 -42.40 -15.32 9.44
CA PRO A 54 -43.43 -15.51 8.42
C PRO A 54 -42.81 -15.52 7.01
N PRO A 55 -43.21 -16.46 6.12
CA PRO A 55 -42.65 -16.55 4.78
C PRO A 55 -43.46 -15.67 3.83
N THR A 56 -43.12 -14.39 3.69
CA THR A 56 -43.55 -13.62 2.51
C THR A 56 -42.61 -12.47 2.18
N TYR A 57 -41.60 -12.75 1.36
CA TYR A 57 -41.33 -11.84 0.25
C TYR A 57 -40.85 -12.64 -0.95
N VAL A 58 -41.79 -12.88 -1.86
CA VAL A 58 -41.51 -13.22 -3.25
C VAL A 58 -41.26 -11.88 -3.95
N ASP A 59 -40.08 -11.73 -4.56
CA ASP A 59 -39.96 -10.91 -5.75
C ASP A 59 -39.14 -11.71 -6.77
N SER A 60 -39.90 -12.36 -7.64
CA SER A 60 -39.40 -12.82 -8.92
C SER A 60 -39.42 -11.62 -9.84
N ASP A 61 -38.27 -11.03 -10.12
CA ASP A 61 -38.09 -10.42 -11.43
C ASP A 61 -36.70 -10.69 -12.01
N ALA A 62 -36.72 -11.60 -12.98
CA ALA A 62 -35.65 -11.85 -13.91
C ALA A 62 -35.71 -10.77 -15.00
N THR A 63 -34.98 -9.68 -14.81
CA THR A 63 -34.60 -8.78 -15.92
C THR A 63 -33.08 -8.77 -16.05
N SER A 64 -32.59 -9.80 -16.73
CA SER A 64 -31.30 -9.73 -17.43
C SER A 64 -31.43 -8.72 -18.56
N THR A 65 -31.05 -7.47 -18.30
CA THR A 65 -30.69 -6.53 -19.36
C THR A 65 -29.20 -6.64 -19.59
N SER A 66 -28.85 -7.29 -20.71
CA SER A 66 -27.51 -7.38 -21.26
C SER A 66 -27.03 -5.98 -21.66
N VAL A 67 -26.34 -5.28 -20.75
CA VAL A 67 -25.58 -4.08 -21.10
C VAL A 67 -24.28 -4.51 -21.76
N SER A 68 -24.17 -4.13 -23.03
CA SER A 68 -23.02 -4.28 -23.91
C SER A 68 -21.71 -3.90 -23.21
N ALA A 69 -20.69 -4.68 -23.50
CA ALA A 69 -19.30 -4.44 -23.12
C ALA A 69 -18.85 -3.04 -23.56
N VAL A 70 -18.97 -2.07 -22.65
CA VAL A 70 -18.17 -0.86 -22.70
C VAL A 70 -16.83 -1.24 -22.11
N LYS A 71 -15.82 -1.36 -22.96
CA LYS A 71 -14.42 -1.43 -22.54
C LYS A 71 -14.20 -0.32 -21.51
N PRO A 72 -13.73 -0.60 -20.28
CA PRO A 72 -13.40 0.47 -19.35
C PRO A 72 -12.23 1.21 -19.98
N VAL A 73 -12.50 2.40 -20.50
CA VAL A 73 -11.46 3.39 -20.69
C VAL A 73 -11.07 3.78 -19.27
N LEU A 74 -9.91 3.25 -18.84
CA LEU A 74 -9.24 3.65 -17.61
C LEU A 74 -8.78 5.11 -17.75
N THR A 75 -9.73 6.05 -17.81
CA THR A 75 -9.46 7.39 -17.31
C THR A 75 -9.50 7.26 -15.80
N SER A 76 -8.38 6.76 -15.25
CA SER A 76 -8.00 7.09 -13.89
C SER A 76 -7.85 8.61 -13.91
N SER A 77 -8.95 9.32 -13.63
CA SER A 77 -8.85 10.71 -13.23
C SER A 77 -7.99 10.68 -11.99
N ALA A 78 -6.70 10.89 -12.20
CA ALA A 78 -5.79 11.31 -11.17
C ALA A 78 -6.41 12.62 -10.67
N SER A 79 -7.32 12.51 -9.69
CA SER A 79 -7.48 13.52 -8.67
C SER A 79 -6.07 13.98 -8.38
N ALA A 80 -5.82 15.29 -8.47
CA ALA A 80 -4.50 15.89 -8.31
C ALA A 80 -4.05 15.75 -6.84
N SER A 81 -3.93 14.50 -6.40
CA SER A 81 -3.49 14.06 -5.11
C SER A 81 -2.00 14.37 -5.08
N SER A 82 -1.64 15.37 -4.31
CA SER A 82 -0.25 15.67 -4.01
C SER A 82 0.34 14.51 -3.21
N PHE A 83 1.04 13.60 -3.89
CA PHE A 83 1.72 12.49 -3.24
C PHE A 83 2.99 12.98 -2.55
N THR A 84 3.28 12.46 -1.35
CA THR A 84 4.47 12.81 -0.58
C THR A 84 5.14 11.54 -0.07
N CYS A 85 6.47 11.55 -0.06
CA CYS A 85 7.24 10.45 0.51
C CYS A 85 7.11 10.46 2.03
N ASP A 86 6.35 9.50 2.56
CA ASP A 86 6.06 9.30 3.97
C ASP A 86 6.74 8.04 4.54
N GLY A 87 7.56 7.38 3.73
CA GLY A 87 8.30 6.17 4.12
C GLY A 87 7.61 4.85 3.78
N ARG A 88 6.45 4.86 3.11
CA ARG A 88 5.82 3.64 2.57
C ARG A 88 6.69 2.97 1.51
N LYS A 89 6.69 1.64 1.51
CA LYS A 89 7.59 0.83 0.67
C LYS A 89 6.94 -0.35 -0.05
N HIS A 90 5.73 -0.75 0.33
CA HIS A 90 5.06 -1.91 -0.25
C HIS A 90 3.71 -1.54 -0.85
N CYS A 91 3.23 -2.37 -1.76
CA CYS A 91 2.00 -2.15 -2.50
C CYS A 91 0.76 -2.08 -1.62
N SER A 92 0.67 -2.86 -0.54
CA SER A 92 -0.48 -2.83 0.37
C SER A 92 -0.68 -1.48 1.08
N GLN A 93 0.32 -0.60 1.05
CA GLN A 93 0.26 0.72 1.67
C GLN A 93 -0.17 1.81 0.68
N MET A 94 -0.18 1.51 -0.63
CA MET A 94 -0.66 2.43 -1.67
C MET A 94 -2.18 2.36 -1.79
N THR A 95 -2.77 3.31 -2.51
CA THR A 95 -4.21 3.41 -2.75
C THR A 95 -4.54 3.47 -4.23
N SER A 96 -3.53 3.64 -5.10
CA SER A 96 -3.73 3.74 -6.54
C SER A 96 -2.45 3.43 -7.32
N CYS A 97 -2.62 3.10 -8.61
CA CYS A 97 -1.50 2.87 -9.53
C CYS A 97 -0.67 4.15 -9.73
N ALA A 98 -1.34 5.30 -9.85
CA ALA A 98 -0.68 6.60 -10.00
C ALA A 98 0.17 6.96 -8.76
N GLU A 99 -0.33 6.68 -7.55
CA GLU A 99 0.44 6.87 -6.32
C GLU A 99 1.64 5.92 -6.26
N ALA A 100 1.45 4.62 -6.53
CA ALA A 100 2.54 3.66 -6.53
C ALA A 100 3.64 4.04 -7.54
N THR A 101 3.23 4.50 -8.72
CA THR A 101 4.12 5.00 -9.78
C THR A 101 4.89 6.22 -9.31
N TYR A 102 4.22 7.18 -8.67
CA TYR A 102 4.89 8.34 -8.07
C TYR A 102 5.94 7.91 -7.06
N PHE A 103 5.63 6.96 -6.18
CA PHE A 103 6.56 6.50 -5.14
C PHE A 103 7.82 5.88 -5.73
N VAL A 104 7.73 5.02 -6.74
CA VAL A 104 8.94 4.44 -7.39
C VAL A 104 9.80 5.51 -8.04
N GLN A 105 9.19 6.55 -8.61
CA GLN A 105 9.92 7.61 -9.31
C GLN A 105 10.50 8.68 -8.39
N HIS A 106 9.85 8.97 -7.26
CA HIS A 106 10.16 10.14 -6.43
C HIS A 106 10.60 9.81 -5.01
N CYS A 107 10.32 8.59 -4.51
CA CYS A 107 10.59 8.22 -3.14
C CYS A 107 11.72 7.20 -3.04
N PRO A 108 12.66 7.38 -2.08
CA PRO A 108 13.76 6.44 -1.90
C PRO A 108 13.29 5.14 -1.23
N ASN A 109 14.01 4.04 -1.50
CA ASN A 109 13.83 2.74 -0.85
C ASN A 109 12.48 2.05 -1.08
N THR A 110 11.79 2.33 -2.18
CA THR A 110 10.56 1.61 -2.55
C THR A 110 10.84 0.15 -2.94
N LYS A 111 9.91 -0.75 -2.62
CA LYS A 111 9.97 -2.19 -2.92
C LYS A 111 8.68 -2.66 -3.60
N MET A 112 8.22 -1.88 -4.57
CA MET A 112 6.92 -2.06 -5.24
C MET A 112 7.03 -2.50 -6.70
N ASP A 113 8.18 -2.21 -7.32
CA ASP A 113 8.53 -2.62 -8.67
C ASP A 113 9.64 -3.68 -8.55
N GLY A 114 9.25 -4.96 -8.64
CA GLY A 114 10.16 -6.08 -8.37
C GLY A 114 11.00 -6.48 -9.58
N ASN A 115 10.45 -6.31 -10.78
CA ASN A 115 11.07 -6.61 -12.07
C ASN A 115 11.72 -5.36 -12.71
N ASN A 116 11.51 -4.17 -12.14
CA ASN A 116 12.02 -2.88 -12.61
C ASN A 116 11.55 -2.53 -14.03
N ASP A 117 10.32 -2.87 -14.37
CA ASP A 117 9.70 -2.51 -15.65
C ASP A 117 9.03 -1.13 -15.63
N GLY A 118 9.02 -0.46 -14.48
CA GLY A 118 8.39 0.83 -14.26
C GLY A 118 6.91 0.76 -13.91
N ILE A 119 6.34 -0.44 -13.76
CA ILE A 119 4.95 -0.68 -13.37
C ILE A 119 4.91 -1.27 -11.96
N PRO A 120 4.83 -0.44 -10.91
CA PRO A 120 4.73 -0.96 -9.56
C PRO A 120 3.38 -1.61 -9.29
N CYS A 121 3.36 -2.59 -8.39
CA CYS A 121 2.11 -3.12 -7.83
C CYS A 121 1.12 -3.67 -8.88
N GLU A 122 1.62 -4.33 -9.92
CA GLU A 122 0.83 -4.99 -10.98
C GLU A 122 -0.28 -5.89 -10.42
N GLN A 123 -0.04 -6.50 -9.26
CA GLN A 123 -0.99 -7.40 -8.61
C GLN A 123 -2.06 -6.69 -7.78
N GLN A 124 -2.02 -5.39 -7.50
CA GLN A 124 -2.98 -4.74 -6.60
C GLN A 124 -3.58 -3.47 -7.21
N TRP A 125 -2.74 -2.59 -7.75
CA TRP A 125 -3.17 -1.27 -8.19
C TRP A 125 -3.07 -1.08 -9.70
N CYS A 126 -2.03 -1.61 -10.35
CA CYS A 126 -1.80 -1.49 -11.79
C CYS A 126 -2.20 -2.77 -12.52
N ARG A 127 -3.49 -3.14 -12.42
CA ARG A 127 -4.09 -4.32 -13.08
C ARG A 127 -4.78 -3.98 -14.39
#